data_AF-A0A3D4QZY2-F1
#
_entry.id   AF-A0A3D4QZY2-F1
#
_cell.length_a   1.000
_cell.length_b   1.000
_cell.length_c   1.000
_cell.angle_alpha   90.00
_cell.angle_beta   90.00
_cell.angle_gamma   90.00
#
_symmetry.space_group_name_H-M   'P 1'
#
loop_
_entity.id
_entity.type
_entity.pdbx_description
1 polymer ?
#
loop_
_entity_poly.entity_id
_entity_poly.type
_entity_poly.pdbx_seq_one_letter_code
_entity_poly.pdbx_strand_id
1 'polypeptide(L)'
;MQIKRLHIGDFGIIRNQTLEDLHPGLVVVGGSNRSGKSTIMQILRFLGYGLSSGSSLPPANVEYMIEADIRDEETGTEYHVRLEGLSEPVCVVAGKGERISISEIYKLDAFTYKNLFTISLD
;
A
#
# COMPACT_ATOMS: atom_id res chain seq x y z
N MET A 1 8.96 -7.69 -6.10
CA MET A 1 8.65 -6.47 -5.32
C MET A 1 8.22 -6.89 -3.94
N GLN A 2 8.95 -6.45 -2.91
CA GLN A 2 8.72 -6.79 -1.52
C GLN A 2 8.44 -5.53 -0.73
N ILE A 3 7.33 -5.49 0.02
CA ILE A 3 7.07 -4.43 1.00
C ILE A 3 7.91 -4.73 2.25
N LYS A 4 8.84 -3.84 2.60
CA LYS A 4 9.71 -3.96 3.78
C LYS A 4 9.12 -3.30 5.01
N ARG A 5 8.48 -2.15 4.81
CA ARG A 5 7.77 -1.38 5.83
C ARG A 5 6.49 -0.82 5.23
N LEU A 6 5.42 -0.82 6.01
CA LEU A 6 4.15 -0.19 5.70
C LEU A 6 3.68 0.59 6.92
N HIS A 7 3.75 1.91 6.85
CA HIS A 7 3.20 2.81 7.86
C HIS A 7 1.81 3.30 7.42
N ILE A 8 0.85 3.20 8.33
CA ILE A 8 -0.55 3.59 8.14
C ILE A 8 -0.85 4.66 9.17
N GLY A 9 -0.84 5.91 8.74
CA GLY A 9 -1.11 7.06 9.59
C GLY A 9 -2.60 7.14 9.95
N ASP A 10 -3.48 7.12 8.95
CA ASP A 10 -4.92 7.17 9.15
C ASP A 10 -5.66 6.56 7.95
N PHE A 11 -6.31 5.41 8.17
CA PHE A 11 -7.13 4.73 7.18
C PHE A 11 -8.19 3.87 7.87
N GLY A 12 -9.40 4.42 8.03
CA GLY A 12 -10.50 3.74 8.72
C GLY A 12 -10.20 3.47 10.19
N ILE A 13 -10.13 2.18 10.53
CA ILE A 13 -9.88 1.72 11.90
C ILE A 13 -8.37 1.63 12.23
N ILE A 14 -7.50 1.65 11.21
CA ILE A 14 -6.05 1.50 11.40
C ILE A 14 -5.43 2.89 11.42
N ARG A 15 -4.71 3.20 12.51
CA ARG A 15 -4.16 4.54 12.76
C ARG A 15 -2.82 4.46 13.44
N ASN A 16 -1.88 5.24 12.94
CA ASN A 16 -0.51 5.32 13.41
C ASN A 16 0.09 3.94 13.71
N GLN A 17 -0.10 3.00 12.79
CA GLN A 17 0.43 1.63 12.89
C GLN A 17 1.51 1.44 11.86
N THR A 18 2.59 0.77 12.24
CA THR A 18 3.66 0.39 11.31
C THR A 18 3.83 -1.12 11.31
N LEU A 19 3.83 -1.70 10.12
CA LEU A 19 4.23 -3.07 9.87
C LEU A 19 5.66 -3.03 9.34
N GLU A 20 6.58 -3.67 10.03
CA GLU A 20 7.99 -3.77 9.65
C GLU A 20 8.39 -5.24 9.60
N ASP A 21 9.55 -5.53 9.01
CA ASP A 21 10.14 -6.88 8.96
C ASP A 21 9.21 -7.95 8.36
N LEU A 22 8.43 -7.57 7.34
CA LEU A 22 7.60 -8.52 6.60
C LEU A 22 8.47 -9.58 5.91
N HIS A 23 8.25 -10.84 6.26
CA HIS A 23 8.98 -11.97 5.69
C HIS A 23 8.67 -12.10 4.19
N PRO A 24 9.66 -12.40 3.32
CA PRO A 24 9.46 -12.55 1.86
C PRO A 24 8.60 -13.76 1.46
N GLY A 25 8.22 -14.59 2.43
CA GLY A 25 7.41 -15.78 2.21
C GLY A 25 5.91 -15.50 2.35
N LEU A 26 5.16 -16.51 2.77
CA LEU A 26 3.74 -16.36 3.05
C LEU A 26 3.52 -15.60 4.37
N VAL A 27 2.88 -14.44 4.28
CA VAL A 27 2.43 -13.67 5.44
C VAL A 27 0.92 -13.87 5.62
N VAL A 28 0.51 -14.31 6.81
CA VAL A 28 -0.90 -14.53 7.15
C VAL A 28 -1.36 -13.45 8.13
N VAL A 29 -2.39 -12.69 7.74
CA VAL A 29 -3.01 -11.66 8.58
C VAL A 29 -4.29 -12.22 9.20
N GLY A 30 -4.22 -12.61 10.47
CA GLY A 30 -5.34 -13.15 11.25
C GLY A 30 -6.00 -12.13 12.19
N GLY A 31 -7.25 -12.37 12.58
CA GLY A 31 -7.95 -11.55 13.57
C GLY A 31 -9.48 -11.68 13.52
N SER A 32 -10.17 -11.20 14.56
CA SER A 32 -11.64 -11.22 14.68
C SER A 32 -12.36 -10.41 13.60
N ASN A 33 -13.67 -10.59 13.44
CA ASN A 33 -14.47 -9.72 12.57
C ASN A 33 -14.32 -8.25 12.99
N ARG A 34 -14.25 -7.36 12.00
CA ARG A 34 -14.01 -5.92 12.18
C ARG A 34 -12.64 -5.55 12.78
N SER A 35 -11.67 -6.48 12.77
CA SER A 35 -10.29 -6.19 13.19
C SER A 35 -9.43 -5.45 12.16
N GLY A 36 -9.99 -5.07 11.01
CA GLY A 36 -9.27 -4.29 9.99
C GLY A 36 -8.58 -5.12 8.90
N LYS A 37 -8.78 -6.44 8.85
CA LYS A 37 -8.21 -7.30 7.79
C LYS A 37 -8.55 -6.81 6.38
N SER A 38 -9.84 -6.54 6.12
CA SER A 38 -10.27 -6.01 4.81
C SER A 38 -9.74 -4.60 4.56
N THR A 39 -9.55 -3.80 5.61
CA THR A 39 -8.92 -2.48 5.54
C THR A 39 -7.45 -2.58 5.09
N ILE A 40 -6.67 -3.52 5.64
CA ILE A 40 -5.30 -3.81 5.18
C ILE A 40 -5.29 -4.21 3.71
N MET A 41 -6.19 -5.11 3.30
CA MET A 41 -6.30 -5.50 1.89
C MET A 41 -6.60 -4.29 0.98
N GLN A 42 -7.48 -3.38 1.40
CA GLN A 42 -7.76 -2.15 0.65
C GLN A 42 -6.53 -1.24 0.55
N ILE A 43 -5.80 -1.04 1.64
CA ILE A 43 -4.55 -0.27 1.62
C ILE A 43 -3.58 -0.83 0.57
N LEU A 44 -3.37 -2.15 0.55
CA LEU A 44 -2.51 -2.82 -0.43
C LEU A 44 -3.03 -2.72 -1.87
N ARG A 45 -4.35 -2.63 -2.08
CA ARG A 45 -4.97 -2.41 -3.40
C ARG A 45 -4.70 -1.01 -3.94
N PHE A 46 -4.64 0.00 -3.09
CA PHE A 46 -4.57 1.40 -3.50
C PHE A 46 -3.16 2.00 -3.41
N LEU A 47 -2.23 1.35 -2.71
CA LEU A 47 -0.86 1.84 -2.51
C LEU A 47 -0.17 2.25 -3.82
N GLY A 48 -0.34 1.46 -4.89
CA GLY A 48 0.24 1.73 -6.21
C GLY A 48 -0.62 2.56 -7.16
N TYR A 49 -1.85 2.93 -6.79
CA TYR A 49 -2.87 3.43 -7.73
C TYR A 49 -3.66 4.64 -7.23
N GLY A 50 -3.37 5.12 -6.03
CA GLY A 50 -4.00 6.34 -5.50
C GLY A 50 -5.34 6.08 -4.81
N LEU A 51 -5.83 7.13 -4.15
CA LEU A 51 -7.17 7.16 -3.54
C LEU A 51 -8.04 8.19 -4.23
N SER A 52 -9.29 7.82 -4.51
CA SER A 52 -10.28 8.72 -5.12
C SER A 52 -11.61 8.69 -4.36
N SER A 53 -12.34 9.81 -4.40
CA SER A 53 -13.61 10.00 -3.67
C SER A 53 -14.72 9.00 -4.05
N GLY A 54 -14.61 8.31 -5.19
CA GLY A 54 -15.57 7.31 -5.64
C GLY A 54 -15.28 5.88 -5.19
N SER A 55 -14.14 5.63 -4.54
CA SER A 55 -13.81 4.29 -4.03
C SER A 55 -14.50 4.04 -2.69
N SER A 56 -15.00 2.81 -2.46
CA SER A 56 -15.64 2.39 -1.21
C SER A 56 -14.62 2.23 -0.07
N LEU A 57 -13.94 3.33 0.26
CA LEU A 57 -12.89 3.40 1.26
C LEU A 57 -13.49 3.59 2.65
N PRO A 58 -12.95 2.90 3.67
CA PRO A 58 -13.17 3.26 5.06
C PRO A 58 -12.71 4.71 5.27
N PRO A 59 -13.54 5.59 5.85
CA PRO A 59 -13.20 7.00 5.98
C PRO A 59 -11.96 7.20 6.87
N ALA A 60 -11.05 8.09 6.45
CA ALA A 60 -10.05 8.67 7.33
C ALA A 60 -10.73 9.53 8.41
N ASN A 61 -10.02 9.78 9.51
CA ASN A 61 -10.48 10.63 10.61
C ASN A 61 -10.07 12.08 10.39
N VAL A 62 -8.87 12.28 9.87
CA VAL A 62 -8.31 13.57 9.50
C VAL A 62 -7.99 13.57 8.02
N GLU A 63 -7.06 12.73 7.59
CA GLU A 63 -6.59 12.66 6.21
C GLU A 63 -5.95 11.30 5.95
N TYR A 64 -6.18 10.71 4.77
CA TYR A 64 -5.52 9.45 4.42
C TYR A 64 -4.00 9.62 4.42
N MET A 65 -3.29 8.75 5.11
CA MET A 65 -1.82 8.75 5.09
C MET A 65 -1.28 7.34 5.13
N ILE A 66 -0.56 6.96 4.07
CA ILE A 66 0.10 5.66 3.93
C ILE A 66 1.51 5.90 3.39
N GLU A 67 2.49 5.25 4.00
CA GLU A 67 3.87 5.22 3.52
C GLU A 67 4.35 3.78 3.43
N ALA A 68 5.10 3.45 2.38
CA ALA A 68 5.67 2.12 2.22
C ALA A 68 7.09 2.19 1.69
N ASP A 69 7.94 1.32 2.23
CA ASP A 69 9.27 1.07 1.72
C ASP A 69 9.22 -0.25 0.94
N ILE A 70 9.52 -0.18 -0.36
CA ILE A 70 9.42 -1.29 -1.30
C ILE A 70 10.79 -1.59 -1.87
N ARG A 71 11.15 -2.88 -1.90
CA ARG A 71 12.38 -3.36 -2.54
C ARG A 71 12.05 -4.14 -3.80
N ASP A 72 12.72 -3.80 -4.89
CA ASP A 72 12.82 -4.66 -6.05
C ASP A 72 13.85 -5.76 -5.74
N GLU A 73 13.39 -7.02 -5.79
CA GLU A 73 14.22 -8.18 -5.46
C GLU A 73 15.19 -8.54 -6.59
N GLU A 74 14.89 -8.17 -7.83
CA GLU A 74 15.75 -8.44 -8.99
C GLU A 74 16.92 -7.46 -9.04
N THR A 75 16.64 -6.16 -8.90
CA THR A 75 17.67 -5.10 -8.99
C THR A 75 18.27 -4.73 -7.64
N GLY A 76 17.60 -5.09 -6.53
CA GLY A 76 17.96 -4.65 -5.19
C GLY A 76 17.61 -3.18 -4.90
N THR A 77 16.96 -2.48 -5.84
CA THR A 77 16.61 -1.07 -5.69
C THR A 77 15.51 -0.90 -4.64
N GLU A 78 15.66 0.13 -3.80
CA GLU A 78 14.66 0.49 -2.78
C GLU A 78 13.91 1.76 -3.19
N TYR A 79 12.62 1.80 -2.86
CA TYR A 79 11.69 2.86 -3.20
C TYR A 79 10.88 3.26 -1.98
N HIS A 80 10.63 4.56 -1.83
CA HIS A 80 9.66 5.08 -0.87
C HIS A 80 8.40 5.50 -1.63
N VAL A 81 7.27 4.92 -1.25
CA VAL A 81 5.95 5.25 -1.77
C VAL A 81 5.18 5.98 -0.67
N ARG A 82 4.65 7.16 -0.99
CA ARG A 82 3.79 7.94 -0.09
C ARG A 82 2.46 8.23 -0.78
N LEU A 83 1.39 8.03 -0.04
CA LEU A 83 0.04 8.37 -0.43
C LEU A 83 -0.59 9.22 0.67
N GLU A 84 -1.04 10.42 0.31
CA GLU A 84 -1.56 11.43 1.24
C GLU A 84 -2.83 12.06 0.67
N GLY A 85 -3.89 12.07 1.45
CA GLY A 85 -5.21 12.51 1.02
C GLY A 85 -5.78 11.68 -0.13
N LEU A 86 -6.68 12.29 -0.90
CA LEU A 86 -7.26 11.71 -2.12
C LEU A 86 -6.39 12.07 -3.32
N SER A 87 -5.28 11.38 -3.49
CA SER A 87 -4.27 11.70 -4.51
C SER A 87 -3.65 10.45 -5.14
N GLU A 88 -2.88 10.69 -6.20
CA GLU A 88 -1.96 9.73 -6.80
C GLU A 88 -0.74 9.51 -5.89
N PRO A 89 -0.17 8.29 -5.83
CA PRO A 89 0.98 8.00 -5.00
C PRO A 89 2.24 8.69 -5.54
N VAL A 90 3.06 9.19 -4.63
CA VAL A 90 4.39 9.69 -4.93
C VAL A 90 5.40 8.59 -4.68
N CYS A 91 6.20 8.25 -5.70
CA CYS A 91 7.26 7.27 -5.60
C CYS A 91 8.63 7.94 -5.77
N VAL A 92 9.57 7.62 -4.89
CA VAL A 92 10.96 8.09 -4.96
C VAL A 92 11.94 6.93 -4.81
N VAL A 93 13.07 7.00 -5.50
CA VAL A 93 14.18 6.05 -5.33
C VAL A 93 14.92 6.37 -4.03
N ALA A 94 15.03 5.38 -3.14
CA ALA A 94 15.70 5.53 -1.86
C ALA A 94 17.18 5.92 -2.04
N GLY A 95 17.68 6.81 -1.18
CA GLY A 95 19.05 7.32 -1.21
C GLY A 95 19.39 8.28 -2.35
N LYS A 96 18.60 8.32 -3.44
CA LYS A 96 18.78 9.26 -4.55
C LYS A 96 17.80 10.44 -4.51
N GLY A 97 16.61 10.24 -3.94
CA GLY A 97 15.55 11.25 -3.89
C GLY A 97 14.91 11.56 -5.25
N GLU A 98 15.27 10.79 -6.28
CA GLU A 98 14.70 10.90 -7.62
C GLU A 98 13.26 10.42 -7.62
N ARG A 99 12.33 11.27 -8.09
CA ARG A 99 10.94 10.88 -8.30
C ARG A 99 10.81 10.07 -9.58
N ILE A 100 10.11 8.95 -9.48
CA ILE A 100 9.80 8.07 -10.61
C ILE A 100 8.30 7.86 -10.71
N SER A 101 7.84 7.37 -11.86
CA SER A 101 6.44 6.98 -11.99
C SER A 101 6.18 5.72 -11.17
N ILE A 102 5.05 5.67 -10.45
CA ILE A 102 4.62 4.46 -9.74
C ILE A 102 4.46 3.26 -10.68
N SER A 103 4.16 3.51 -11.96
CA SER A 103 4.03 2.48 -13.00
C SER A 103 5.35 1.77 -13.32
N GLU A 104 6.49 2.33 -12.94
CA GLU A 104 7.80 1.66 -13.10
C GLU A 104 7.95 0.48 -12.15
N ILE A 105 7.34 0.55 -10.96
CA ILE A 105 7.34 -0.54 -9.97
C ILE A 105 6.03 -1.36 -9.98
N TYR A 106 4.90 -0.73 -10.30
CA TYR A 106 3.59 -1.36 -10.51
C TYR A 106 3.27 -1.42 -12.01
N LYS A 107 3.83 -2.41 -12.71
CA LYS A 107 3.72 -2.57 -14.19
C LYS A 107 2.33 -2.97 -14.70
N LEU A 108 1.33 -3.04 -13.83
CA LEU A 108 -0.04 -3.44 -14.16
C LEU A 108 -0.98 -2.28 -13.89
N ASP A 109 -2.07 -2.18 -14.65
CA ASP A 109 -3.13 -1.23 -14.35
C ASP A 109 -3.90 -1.61 -13.06
N ALA A 110 -4.58 -0.64 -12.47
CA ALA A 110 -5.28 -0.80 -11.19
C ALA A 110 -6.34 -1.90 -11.22
N PHE A 111 -7.04 -2.06 -12.35
CA PHE A 111 -8.08 -3.08 -12.50
C PHE A 111 -7.46 -4.48 -12.51
N THR A 112 -6.42 -4.68 -13.32
CA THR A 112 -5.70 -5.96 -13.42
C THR A 112 -5.05 -6.32 -12.09
N TYR A 113 -4.37 -5.38 -11.42
CA TYR A 113 -3.74 -5.65 -10.14
C TYR A 113 -4.75 -6.07 -9.07
N LYS A 114 -5.88 -5.35 -8.97
CA LYS A 114 -6.94 -5.68 -8.03
C LYS A 114 -7.49 -7.10 -8.25
N ASN A 115 -7.73 -7.49 -9.50
CA ASN A 115 -8.33 -8.80 -9.78
C ASN A 115 -7.35 -9.97 -9.68
N LEU A 116 -6.05 -9.75 -9.94
CA LEU A 116 -5.05 -10.82 -9.90
C LEU A 116 -4.41 -11.00 -8.52
N PHE A 117 -4.10 -9.89 -7.83
CA PHE A 117 -3.27 -9.93 -6.61
C PHE A 117 -4.07 -9.78 -5.33
N THR A 118 -5.36 -9.48 -5.42
CA THR A 118 -6.20 -9.27 -4.24
C THR A 118 -7.50 -10.07 -4.32
N ILE A 119 -7.37 -11.38 -4.20
CA ILE A 119 -8.48 -12.32 -4.19
C ILE A 119 -9.22 -12.20 -2.84
N SER A 120 -10.53 -11.98 -2.90
CA SER A 120 -11.42 -12.18 -1.75
C SER A 120 -12.27 -13.42 -1.98
N LEU A 121 -12.63 -14.11 -0.90
CA LEU A 121 -13.58 -15.23 -0.91
C LEU A 121 -15.01 -14.79 -0.54
N ASP A 122 -15.21 -13.49 -0.33
CA ASP A 122 -16.51 -12.87 -0.07
C ASP A 122 -17.44 -12.91 -1.29
#